data_AF-V2ZC31-F1
#
_entry.id   AF-V2ZC31-F1
#
_cell.length_a   1.000
_cell.length_b   1.000
_cell.length_c   1.000
_cell.angle_alpha   90.00
_cell.angle_beta   90.00
_cell.angle_gamma   90.00
#
_symmetry.space_group_name_H-M   'P 1'
#
loop_
_entity.id
_entity.type
_entity.pdbx_description
1 polymer ?
#
loop_
_entity_poly.entity_id
_entity_poly.type
_entity_poly.pdbx_seq_one_letter_code
_entity_poly.pdbx_strand_id
1 'polypeptide(L)'
;MYIVIYKYNILILGRYNMALVANVLNNLIPVSNFNKGQASKIFDRLSVEKELIVLKNNQPSAVILSTDEYLRLTEIEEEYFLLLEANKRIESNTSKKTISMSEIMSNLGITDAELLESEDVDIE
;
A
#
# COMPACT_ATOMS: atom_id res chain seq x y z
N MET A 1 -27.99 9.74 -18.38
CA MET A 1 -26.95 8.77 -17.92
C MET A 1 -25.91 9.43 -17.03
N TYR A 2 -25.22 10.50 -17.47
CA TYR A 2 -24.22 11.23 -16.66
C TYR A 2 -24.70 11.73 -15.28
N ILE A 3 -25.89 12.33 -15.19
CA ILE A 3 -26.43 12.87 -13.92
C ILE A 3 -26.64 11.77 -12.87
N VAL A 4 -27.03 10.56 -13.30
CA VAL A 4 -27.21 9.41 -12.40
C VAL A 4 -25.85 8.97 -11.85
N ILE A 5 -24.84 8.85 -12.70
CA ILE A 5 -23.47 8.46 -12.30
C ILE A 5 -22.87 9.44 -11.29
N TYR A 6 -23.03 10.76 -11.50
CA TYR A 6 -22.54 11.77 -10.55
C TYR A 6 -23.26 11.72 -9.21
N LYS A 7 -24.59 11.55 -9.21
CA LYS A 7 -25.38 11.46 -7.98
C LYS A 7 -25.04 10.19 -7.17
N TYR A 8 -24.80 9.07 -7.86
CA TYR A 8 -24.31 7.84 -7.23
C TYR A 8 -22.90 8.00 -6.66
N ASN A 9 -21.96 8.62 -7.40
CA ASN A 9 -20.61 8.88 -6.88
C ASN A 9 -20.64 9.81 -5.65
N ILE A 10 -21.43 10.88 -5.66
CA ILE A 10 -21.58 11.79 -4.51
C ILE A 10 -22.20 11.07 -3.30
N LEU A 11 -23.21 10.22 -3.52
CA LEU A 11 -23.84 9.45 -2.45
C LEU A 11 -22.87 8.41 -1.84
N ILE A 12 -22.07 7.73 -2.69
CA ILE A 12 -21.05 6.78 -2.26
C ILE A 12 -19.93 7.51 -1.50
N LEU A 13 -19.43 8.65 -2.01
CA LEU A 13 -18.44 9.48 -1.31
C LEU A 13 -18.96 9.96 0.04
N GLY A 14 -20.23 10.42 0.10
CA GLY A 14 -20.84 10.89 1.34
C GLY A 14 -20.97 9.78 2.39
N ARG A 15 -21.32 8.56 1.97
CA ARG A 15 -21.36 7.38 2.87
C ARG A 15 -19.97 6.93 3.31
N TYR A 16 -18.98 6.95 2.41
CA TYR A 16 -17.59 6.64 2.73
C TYR A 16 -17.03 7.61 3.77
N ASN A 17 -17.28 8.92 3.60
CA ASN A 17 -16.83 9.94 4.53
C ASN A 17 -17.47 9.77 5.93
N MET A 18 -18.75 9.44 6.01
CA MET A 18 -19.41 9.23 7.31
C MET A 18 -18.90 7.98 8.04
N ALA A 19 -18.67 6.89 7.31
CA ALA A 19 -18.10 5.67 7.87
C ALA A 19 -16.65 5.87 8.32
N LEU A 20 -15.85 6.62 7.55
CA LEU A 20 -14.48 6.99 7.90
C LEU A 20 -14.45 7.82 9.19
N VAL A 21 -15.27 8.88 9.28
CA VAL A 21 -15.33 9.76 10.46
C VAL A 21 -15.79 9.00 11.71
N ALA A 22 -16.78 8.12 11.59
CA ALA A 22 -17.23 7.29 12.71
C ALA A 22 -16.13 6.32 13.19
N ASN A 23 -15.37 5.72 12.25
CA ASN A 23 -14.26 4.83 12.57
C ASN A 23 -13.13 5.59 13.30
N VAL A 24 -12.76 6.77 12.79
CA VAL A 24 -11.76 7.66 13.40
C VAL A 24 -12.11 8.04 14.84
N LEU A 25 -13.37 8.37 15.11
CA LEU A 25 -13.81 8.76 16.47
C LEU A 25 -13.73 7.61 17.47
N ASN A 26 -14.02 6.37 17.05
CA ASN A 26 -13.92 5.19 17.92
C ASN A 26 -12.47 4.80 18.24
N ASN A 27 -11.54 5.22 17.38
CA ASN A 27 -10.14 4.80 17.43
C ASN A 27 -9.24 5.78 18.21
N LEU A 28 -9.83 6.83 18.81
CA LEU A 28 -9.11 7.82 19.62
C LEU A 28 -8.70 7.25 20.98
N ILE A 29 -7.40 7.32 21.31
CA ILE A 29 -6.85 6.90 22.59
C ILE A 29 -6.04 8.04 23.24
N PRO A 30 -6.43 8.53 24.45
CA PRO A 30 -5.60 9.47 25.19
C PRO A 30 -4.25 8.85 25.56
N VAL A 31 -3.15 9.59 25.40
CA VAL A 31 -1.80 9.13 25.76
C VAL A 31 -1.69 8.73 27.25
N SER A 32 -2.55 9.29 28.11
CA SER A 32 -2.60 8.94 29.53
C SER A 32 -3.07 7.51 29.80
N ASN A 33 -3.74 6.84 28.85
CA ASN A 33 -4.15 5.44 29.00
C ASN A 33 -2.94 4.50 29.03
N PHE A 34 -1.87 4.80 28.28
CA PHE A 34 -0.61 4.05 28.35
C PHE A 34 -0.01 4.09 29.76
N ASN A 35 0.00 5.26 30.38
CA ASN A 35 0.56 5.47 31.72
C ASN A 35 -0.29 4.85 32.85
N LYS A 36 -1.56 4.50 32.58
CA LYS A 36 -2.49 3.88 33.54
C LYS A 36 -2.50 2.35 33.46
N GLY A 37 -1.51 1.75 32.80
CA GLY A 37 -1.41 0.29 32.66
C GLY A 37 -2.44 -0.30 31.68
N GLN A 38 -3.01 0.50 30.77
CA GLN A 38 -3.96 0.00 29.77
C GLN A 38 -3.29 -0.43 28.45
N ALA A 39 -1.96 -0.45 28.39
CA ALA A 39 -1.20 -0.77 27.18
C ALA A 39 -1.62 -2.11 26.55
N SER A 40 -1.74 -3.18 27.33
CA SER A 40 -2.19 -4.48 26.82
C SER A 40 -3.56 -4.41 26.16
N LYS A 41 -4.54 -3.73 26.77
CA LYS A 41 -5.88 -3.56 26.18
C LYS A 41 -5.87 -2.75 24.88
N ILE A 42 -4.94 -1.80 24.76
CA ILE A 42 -4.76 -1.02 23.53
C ILE A 42 -4.22 -1.93 22.42
N PHE A 43 -3.25 -2.79 22.71
CA PHE A 43 -2.73 -3.75 21.74
C PHE A 43 -3.73 -4.85 21.41
N ASP A 44 -4.53 -5.32 22.37
CA ASP A 44 -5.62 -6.28 22.12
C ASP A 44 -6.64 -5.69 21.14
N ARG A 45 -6.96 -4.38 21.25
CA ARG A 45 -7.82 -3.70 20.27
C ARG A 45 -7.22 -3.71 18.87
N LEU A 46 -5.91 -3.54 18.73
CA LEU A 46 -5.22 -3.55 17.43
C LEU A 46 -5.26 -4.92 16.72
N SER A 47 -5.66 -6.00 17.42
CA SER A 47 -5.90 -7.30 16.75
C SER A 47 -7.18 -7.32 15.91
N VAL A 48 -8.10 -6.37 16.15
CA VAL A 48 -9.39 -6.25 15.45
C VAL A 48 -9.48 -4.91 14.70
N GLU A 49 -9.06 -3.84 15.37
CA GLU A 49 -9.00 -2.49 14.82
C GLU A 49 -7.67 -2.28 14.09
N LYS A 50 -7.72 -1.88 12.83
CA LYS A 50 -6.51 -1.71 12.01
C LYS A 50 -5.62 -0.55 12.45
N GLU A 51 -6.22 0.46 13.08
CA GLU A 51 -5.63 1.76 13.38
C GLU A 51 -6.17 2.31 14.70
N LEU A 52 -5.29 2.92 15.49
CA LEU A 52 -5.63 3.75 16.65
C LEU A 52 -4.92 5.10 16.56
N ILE A 53 -5.60 6.18 16.96
CA ILE A 53 -5.05 7.55 16.94
C ILE A 53 -4.78 8.00 18.37
N VAL A 54 -3.53 8.32 18.66
CA VAL A 54 -3.10 8.76 19.99
C VAL A 54 -3.28 10.27 20.16
N LEU A 55 -4.03 10.65 21.20
CA LEU A 55 -4.25 12.04 21.57
C LEU A 55 -3.35 12.48 22.73
N LYS A 56 -2.64 13.59 22.57
CA LYS A 56 -1.94 14.30 23.65
C LYS A 56 -2.56 15.69 23.78
N ASN A 57 -3.06 16.03 24.97
CA ASN A 57 -3.78 17.28 25.22
C ASN A 57 -4.94 17.52 24.23
N ASN A 58 -5.71 16.46 23.95
CA ASN A 58 -6.81 16.43 22.97
C ASN A 58 -6.41 16.73 21.52
N GLN A 59 -5.12 16.66 21.18
CA GLN A 59 -4.62 16.79 19.81
C GLN A 59 -4.00 15.49 19.33
N PRO A 60 -4.25 15.07 18.06
CA PRO A 60 -3.57 13.93 17.47
C PRO A 60 -2.05 14.10 17.53
N SER A 61 -1.36 13.05 17.98
CA SER A 61 0.09 13.07 18.22
C SER A 61 0.82 11.90 17.60
N ALA A 62 0.13 10.77 17.41
CA ALA A 62 0.64 9.59 16.73
C ALA A 62 -0.52 8.74 16.20
N VAL A 63 -0.20 7.83 15.28
CA VAL A 63 -1.07 6.75 14.82
C VAL A 63 -0.37 5.43 15.15
N ILE A 64 -1.12 4.46 15.65
CA ILE A 64 -0.64 3.10 15.88
C ILE A 64 -1.39 2.19 14.93
N LEU A 65 -0.65 1.38 14.18
CA LEU A 65 -1.21 0.42 13.25
C LEU A 65 -1.08 -0.99 13.81
N SER A 66 -2.04 -1.83 13.47
CA SER A 66 -1.85 -3.28 13.55
C SER A 66 -0.71 -3.69 12.62
N THR A 67 0.00 -4.77 12.93
CA THR A 67 1.07 -5.27 12.06
C THR A 67 0.56 -5.58 10.66
N ASP A 68 -0.62 -6.19 10.55
CA ASP A 68 -1.24 -6.53 9.26
C ASP A 68 -1.54 -5.28 8.43
N GLU A 69 -2.03 -4.20 9.04
CA GLU A 69 -2.29 -2.97 8.30
C GLU A 69 -1.00 -2.25 7.92
N TYR A 70 0.04 -2.29 8.77
CA TYR A 70 1.36 -1.77 8.40
C TYR A 70 1.91 -2.48 7.17
N LEU A 71 1.92 -3.83 7.16
CA LEU A 71 2.39 -4.63 6.03
C LEU A 71 1.58 -4.34 4.77
N ARG A 72 0.25 -4.32 4.87
CA ARG A 72 -0.63 -4.01 3.74
C ARG A 72 -0.36 -2.63 3.15
N LEU A 73 -0.10 -1.61 3.98
CA LEU A 73 0.22 -0.27 3.50
C LEU A 73 1.58 -0.23 2.80
N THR A 74 2.57 -0.97 3.31
CA THR A 74 3.87 -1.14 2.66
C THR A 74 3.73 -1.84 1.30
N GLU A 75 2.98 -2.94 1.21
CA GLU A 75 2.72 -3.64 -0.06
C GLU A 75 2.05 -2.71 -1.09
N ILE A 76 1.04 -1.94 -0.67
CA ILE A 76 0.36 -0.97 -1.55
C ILE A 76 1.34 0.10 -2.05
N GLU A 77 2.24 0.58 -1.19
CA GLU A 77 3.26 1.55 -1.59
C GLU A 77 4.22 0.97 -2.63
N GLU A 78 4.70 -0.25 -2.43
CA GLU A 78 5.58 -0.96 -3.36
C GLU A 78 4.90 -1.20 -4.72
N GLU A 79 3.67 -1.71 -4.70
CA GLU A 79 2.85 -1.90 -5.90
C GLU A 79 2.61 -0.59 -6.66
N TYR A 80 2.38 0.51 -5.93
CA TYR A 80 2.19 1.82 -6.52
C TYR A 80 3.46 2.30 -7.24
N PHE A 81 4.64 2.09 -6.64
CA PHE A 81 5.91 2.39 -7.31
C PHE A 81 6.10 1.57 -8.59
N LEU A 82 5.76 0.27 -8.57
CA LEU A 82 5.82 -0.59 -9.75
C LEU A 82 4.87 -0.12 -10.85
N LEU A 83 3.63 0.25 -10.51
CA LEU A 83 2.67 0.80 -11.45
C LEU A 83 3.18 2.10 -12.10
N LEU A 84 3.75 2.98 -11.31
CA LEU A 84 4.24 4.27 -11.77
C LEU A 84 5.43 4.09 -12.72
N GLU A 85 6.32 3.15 -12.43
CA GLU A 85 7.44 2.78 -13.29
C GLU A 85 6.98 2.10 -14.59
N ALA A 86 5.99 1.20 -14.52
CA ALA A 86 5.39 0.59 -15.71
C ALA A 86 4.79 1.65 -16.64
N ASN A 87 4.05 2.61 -16.09
CA ASN A 87 3.48 3.71 -16.87
C ASN A 87 4.56 4.57 -17.53
N LYS A 88 5.63 4.93 -16.80
CA LYS A 88 6.79 5.65 -17.39
C LYS A 88 7.41 4.88 -18.55
N ARG A 89 7.57 3.56 -18.43
CA ARG A 89 8.12 2.70 -19.49
C ARG A 89 7.19 2.65 -20.70
N ILE A 90 5.88 2.55 -20.49
CA ILE A 90 4.89 2.56 -21.58
C ILE A 90 4.93 3.90 -22.32
N GLU A 91 4.85 5.02 -21.59
CA GLU A 91 4.88 6.36 -22.18
C GLU A 91 6.17 6.60 -22.99
N SER A 92 7.32 6.21 -22.43
CA SER A 92 8.63 6.37 -23.08
C SER A 92 8.91 5.38 -24.21
N ASN A 93 8.14 4.29 -24.32
CA ASN A 93 8.23 3.30 -25.41
C ASN A 93 7.24 3.53 -26.55
N THR A 94 6.33 4.50 -26.46
CA THR A 94 5.29 4.73 -27.49
C THR A 94 5.84 4.92 -28.92
N SER A 95 7.11 5.33 -29.06
CA SER A 95 7.79 5.52 -30.36
C SER A 95 9.07 4.70 -30.54
N LYS A 96 9.43 3.83 -29.59
CA LYS A 96 10.67 3.02 -29.66
C LYS A 96 10.38 1.64 -30.24
N LYS A 97 11.23 1.20 -31.18
CA LYS A 97 11.17 -0.16 -31.73
C LYS A 97 11.53 -1.16 -30.63
N THR A 98 10.67 -2.13 -30.38
CA THR A 98 11.01 -3.28 -29.52
C THR A 98 12.11 -4.10 -30.18
N ILE A 99 13.09 -4.54 -29.40
CA ILE A 99 14.14 -5.46 -29.85
C ILE A 99 13.82 -6.87 -29.35
N SER A 100 14.25 -7.88 -30.10
CA SER A 100 14.03 -9.29 -29.74
C SER A 100 14.95 -9.71 -28.58
N MET A 101 14.57 -10.76 -27.85
CA MET A 101 15.42 -11.34 -26.80
C MET A 101 16.81 -11.74 -27.34
N SER A 102 16.86 -12.37 -28.52
CA SER A 102 18.11 -12.74 -29.20
C SER A 102 19.01 -11.54 -29.50
N GLU A 103 18.42 -10.41 -29.85
CA GLU A 103 19.16 -9.17 -30.11
C GLU A 103 19.70 -8.54 -28.81
N ILE A 104 18.93 -8.59 -27.72
CA ILE A 104 19.40 -8.18 -26.39
C ILE A 104 20.56 -9.05 -25.92
N MET A 105 20.43 -10.37 -26.01
CA MET A 105 21.45 -11.32 -25.58
C MET A 105 22.75 -11.10 -26.35
N SER A 106 22.67 -10.96 -27.68
CA SER A 106 23.83 -10.63 -28.51
C SER A 106 24.47 -9.29 -28.12
N ASN A 107 23.67 -8.26 -27.79
CA ASN A 107 24.18 -6.95 -27.39
C ASN A 107 24.86 -6.97 -26.00
N LEU A 108 24.40 -7.83 -25.10
CA LEU A 108 24.98 -8.01 -23.77
C LEU A 108 26.15 -9.00 -23.74
N GLY A 109 26.40 -9.69 -24.86
CA GLY A 109 27.43 -10.73 -24.96
C GLY A 109 27.08 -12.00 -24.21
N ILE A 110 25.79 -12.24 -23.95
CA ILE A 110 25.31 -13.42 -23.22
C ILE A 110 24.98 -14.52 -24.22
N THR A 111 25.55 -15.71 -24.01
CA THR A 111 25.30 -16.88 -24.85
C THR A 111 24.28 -17.84 -24.22
N ASP A 112 23.60 -18.64 -25.05
CA ASP A 112 22.67 -19.66 -24.55
C ASP A 112 23.38 -20.70 -23.67
N ALA A 113 24.65 -20.98 -23.93
CA ALA A 113 25.44 -21.92 -23.13
C ALA A 113 25.67 -21.41 -21.70
N GLU A 114 25.97 -20.13 -21.52
CA GLU A 114 26.12 -19.51 -20.20
C GLU A 114 24.81 -19.55 -19.38
N LEU A 115 23.66 -19.44 -20.03
CA LEU A 115 22.35 -19.58 -19.35
C LEU A 115 22.06 -21.02 -18.93
N LEU A 116 22.48 -22.00 -19.73
CA LEU A 116 22.29 -23.42 -19.41
C LEU A 116 23.23 -23.91 -18.31
N GLU A 117 24.37 -23.24 -18.14
CA GLU A 117 25.35 -23.54 -17.08
C GLU A 117 25.06 -22.78 -15.77
N SER A 118 24.14 -21.81 -15.77
CA SER A 118 23.77 -21.10 -14.54
C SER A 118 23.06 -22.05 -13.57
N GLU A 119 23.41 -21.99 -12.29
CA GLU A 119 22.70 -22.73 -11.25
C GLU A 119 21.22 -22.35 -11.24
N ASP A 120 20.36 -23.37 -11.15
CA ASP A 120 18.95 -23.15 -10.87
C ASP A 120 18.83 -22.44 -9.52
N VAL A 121 18.12 -21.30 -9.54
CA VAL A 121 17.80 -20.59 -8.31
C VAL A 121 16.59 -21.27 -7.70
N ASP A 122 16.78 -21.91 -6.54
CA ASP A 122 15.65 -22.34 -5.72
C ASP A 122 14.88 -21.09 -5.26
N ILE A 123 13.70 -20.88 -5.82
CA ILE A 123 12.77 -19.84 -5.36
C ILE A 123 11.81 -20.50 -4.38
N GLU A 124 11.94 -20.16 -3.10
CA GLU A 124 11.01 -20.55 -2.03
C GLU A 124 9.62 -19.90 -2.16
#